data_AF-A0A957LU43-F1
#
_entry.id   AF-A0A957LU43-F1
#
_cell.length_a   1.000
_cell.length_b   1.000
_cell.length_c   1.000
_cell.angle_alpha   90.00
_cell.angle_beta   90.00
_cell.angle_gamma   90.00
#
_symmetry.space_group_name_H-M   'P 1'
#
loop_
_entity.id
_entity.type
_entity.pdbx_description
1 polymer ?
#
loop_
_entity_poly.entity_id
_entity_poly.type
_entity_poly.pdbx_seq_one_letter_code
_entity_poly.pdbx_strand_id
1 'polypeptide(L)'
;WQSLIEDQCRSYAIDGIMWCNERRSPLDQMIAGQAPGCFCEHCRREAMARGLEVEPVRKAFLAVWEYFQQARAGDAFVDGALIEFLRVLFANPEILIWERFWLERNKDLDRELYGQVKWCNPDLEFGLNVWNRNHFNPFRKAQWPWAEQTRYADWVKPITYQHQSGQIYVKEMSDLHKSILRD
;
A
#
# COMPACT_ATOMS: atom_id res chain seq x y z
N TRP A 1 -11.54 1.86 -14.91
CA TRP A 1 -10.86 0.55 -15.03
C TRP A 1 -11.80 -0.50 -15.59
N GLN A 2 -12.96 -0.71 -14.99
CA GLN A 2 -13.88 -1.77 -15.40
C GLN A 2 -14.23 -1.77 -16.90
N SER A 3 -14.75 -0.67 -17.45
CA SER A 3 -15.10 -0.61 -18.89
C SER A 3 -13.91 -0.84 -19.82
N LEU A 4 -12.70 -0.42 -19.41
CA LEU A 4 -11.49 -0.63 -20.20
C LEU A 4 -11.09 -2.12 -20.21
N ILE A 5 -11.10 -2.77 -19.05
CA ILE A 5 -10.75 -4.20 -18.95
C ILE A 5 -11.75 -5.05 -19.72
N GLU A 6 -13.05 -4.76 -19.61
CA GLU A 6 -14.06 -5.48 -20.37
C GLU A 6 -13.88 -5.32 -21.87
N ASP A 7 -13.68 -4.10 -22.37
CA ASP A 7 -13.43 -3.88 -23.80
C ASP A 7 -12.19 -4.65 -24.27
N GLN A 8 -11.08 -4.58 -23.52
CA GLN A 8 -9.87 -5.33 -23.86
C GLN A 8 -10.11 -6.85 -23.94
N CYS A 9 -10.87 -7.41 -22.98
CA CYS A 9 -11.15 -8.84 -22.93
C CYS A 9 -12.13 -9.31 -24.03
N ARG A 10 -13.06 -8.44 -24.45
CA ARG A 10 -14.14 -8.81 -25.40
C ARG A 10 -13.81 -8.47 -26.84
N SER A 11 -13.00 -7.43 -27.07
CA SER A 11 -12.76 -6.87 -28.39
C SER A 11 -11.47 -7.37 -29.05
N TYR A 12 -10.55 -7.98 -28.29
CA TYR A 12 -9.22 -8.38 -28.78
C TYR A 12 -8.90 -9.85 -28.49
N ALA A 13 -8.18 -10.48 -29.41
CA ALA A 13 -7.65 -11.83 -29.24
C ALA A 13 -6.34 -11.79 -28.44
N ILE A 14 -6.48 -11.72 -27.11
CA ILE A 14 -5.37 -11.75 -26.14
C ILE A 14 -5.44 -13.05 -25.33
N ASP A 15 -4.31 -13.46 -24.74
CA ASP A 15 -4.25 -14.63 -23.85
C ASP A 15 -4.53 -14.27 -22.38
N GLY A 16 -4.41 -12.98 -22.02
CA GLY A 16 -4.63 -12.54 -20.66
C GLY A 16 -4.31 -11.07 -20.41
N ILE A 17 -4.52 -10.66 -19.17
CA ILE A 17 -4.28 -9.30 -18.67
C ILE A 17 -3.19 -9.33 -17.61
N MET A 18 -2.21 -8.44 -17.73
CA MET A 18 -1.26 -8.14 -16.67
C MET A 18 -1.61 -6.81 -16.03
N TRP A 19 -1.94 -6.82 -14.74
CA TRP A 19 -2.32 -5.63 -13.97
C TRP A 19 -1.20 -5.20 -13.02
N CYS A 20 -0.97 -3.89 -12.92
CA CYS A 20 0.03 -3.32 -12.02
C CYS A 20 -0.62 -2.21 -11.17
N ASN A 21 -0.37 -2.25 -9.85
CA ASN A 21 -0.89 -1.26 -8.90
C ASN A 21 0.24 -0.76 -7.99
N GLU A 22 0.81 0.39 -8.36
CA GLU A 22 1.96 1.00 -7.68
C GLU A 22 1.52 2.17 -6.80
N ARG A 23 1.00 1.85 -5.61
CA ARG A 23 0.53 2.87 -4.65
C ARG A 23 1.16 2.71 -3.28
N ARG A 24 1.43 3.83 -2.62
CA ARG A 24 1.83 3.90 -1.21
C ARG A 24 0.58 3.99 -0.33
N SER A 25 0.50 3.16 0.70
CA SER A 25 -0.50 3.30 1.76
C SER A 25 -0.22 4.56 2.59
N PRO A 26 -1.17 5.06 3.40
CA PRO A 26 -0.97 6.25 4.22
C PRO A 26 0.25 6.16 5.15
N LEU A 27 0.51 5.03 5.82
CA LEU A 27 1.71 4.86 6.63
C LEU A 27 2.99 4.82 5.78
N ASP A 28 2.96 4.13 4.64
CA ASP A 28 4.07 4.06 3.69
C ASP A 28 4.42 5.44 3.09
N GLN A 29 3.44 6.33 2.93
CA GLN A 29 3.67 7.73 2.54
C GLN A 29 4.45 8.48 3.61
N MET A 30 4.08 8.35 4.89
CA MET A 30 4.78 9.02 5.98
C MET A 30 6.23 8.52 6.15
N ILE A 31 6.44 7.20 6.02
CA ILE A 31 7.78 6.60 5.95
C ILE A 31 8.57 7.13 4.75
N ALA A 32 7.92 7.57 3.67
CA ALA A 32 8.57 8.22 2.53
C ALA A 32 8.86 9.72 2.72
N GLY A 33 8.35 10.34 3.79
CA GLY A 33 8.38 11.77 4.01
C GLY A 33 7.27 12.53 3.27
N GLN A 34 6.17 11.85 2.97
CA GLN A 34 4.97 12.43 2.37
C GLN A 34 3.83 12.44 3.40
N ALA A 35 3.02 13.50 3.40
CA ALA A 35 1.84 13.56 4.24
C ALA A 35 0.89 12.37 3.95
N PRO A 36 0.22 11.81 4.98
CA PRO A 36 -0.67 10.67 4.79
C PRO A 36 -1.88 11.06 3.94
N GLY A 37 -2.15 10.26 2.91
CA GLY A 37 -3.20 10.52 1.94
C GLY A 37 -4.47 9.68 2.09
N CYS A 38 -5.28 9.71 1.03
CA CYS A 38 -6.52 8.94 0.88
C CYS A 38 -7.70 9.38 1.76
N PHE A 39 -7.73 10.65 2.20
CA PHE A 39 -8.89 11.25 2.90
C PHE A 39 -9.84 12.02 1.98
N CYS A 40 -9.91 11.68 0.68
CA CYS A 40 -10.85 12.32 -0.23
C CYS A 40 -12.31 11.98 0.15
N GLU A 41 -13.27 12.73 -0.37
CA GLU A 41 -14.69 12.51 -0.07
C GLU A 41 -15.14 11.06 -0.31
N HIS A 42 -14.68 10.42 -1.39
CA HIS A 42 -15.02 9.03 -1.70
C HIS A 42 -14.52 8.05 -0.64
N CYS A 43 -13.26 8.19 -0.22
CA CYS A 43 -12.66 7.30 0.78
C CYS A 43 -13.30 7.50 2.15
N ARG A 44 -13.59 8.75 2.53
CA ARG A 44 -14.31 9.05 3.77
C ARG A 44 -15.72 8.46 3.77
N ARG A 45 -16.45 8.62 2.66
CA ARG A 45 -17.80 8.07 2.50
C ARG A 45 -17.79 6.54 2.62
N GLU A 46 -16.85 5.87 1.96
CA GLU A 46 -16.73 4.42 2.04
C GLU A 46 -16.35 3.96 3.46
N ALA A 47 -15.39 4.64 4.10
CA ALA A 47 -15.00 4.33 5.47
C ALA A 47 -16.18 4.46 6.44
N MET A 48 -16.96 5.54 6.36
CA MET A 48 -18.18 5.73 7.17
C MET A 48 -19.23 4.64 6.90
N ALA A 49 -19.40 4.24 5.64
CA ALA A 49 -20.30 3.12 5.29
C ALA A 49 -19.84 1.78 5.87
N ARG A 50 -18.54 1.61 6.13
CA ARG A 50 -17.96 0.46 6.85
C ARG A 50 -17.93 0.64 8.38
N GLY A 51 -18.57 1.70 8.91
CA GLY A 51 -18.65 1.98 10.35
C GLY A 51 -17.37 2.56 10.96
N LEU A 52 -16.50 3.17 10.15
CA LEU A 52 -15.27 3.82 10.63
C LEU A 52 -15.50 5.30 10.94
N GLU A 53 -15.02 5.72 12.10
CA GLU A 53 -14.99 7.12 12.52
C GLU A 53 -13.77 7.84 11.93
N VAL A 54 -14.00 8.71 10.94
CA VAL A 54 -12.93 9.34 10.14
C VAL A 54 -12.15 10.40 10.92
N GLU A 55 -12.81 11.21 11.75
CA GLU A 55 -12.15 12.32 12.44
C GLU A 55 -11.14 11.89 13.51
N PRO A 56 -11.42 10.88 14.36
CA PRO A 56 -10.40 10.31 15.25
C PRO A 56 -9.18 9.79 14.48
N VAL A 57 -9.40 9.10 13.37
CA VAL A 57 -8.33 8.63 12.48
C VAL A 57 -7.49 9.79 11.96
N ARG A 58 -8.12 10.88 11.47
CA ARG A 58 -7.38 12.05 11.00
C ARG A 58 -6.50 12.66 12.08
N LYS A 59 -7.00 12.80 13.31
CA LYS A 59 -6.24 13.30 14.46
C LYS A 59 -5.05 12.39 14.78
N ALA A 60 -5.26 11.09 14.79
CA ALA A 60 -4.21 10.09 14.98
C ALA A 60 -3.10 10.21 13.91
N PHE A 61 -3.47 10.39 12.64
CA PHE A 61 -2.50 10.62 11.57
C PHE A 61 -1.72 11.93 11.73
N LEU A 62 -2.33 13.00 12.24
CA LEU A 62 -1.61 14.25 12.50
C LEU A 62 -0.54 14.07 13.58
N ALA A 63 -0.87 13.38 14.69
CA ALA A 63 0.09 13.09 15.76
C ALA A 63 1.24 12.20 15.27
N VAL A 64 0.93 11.15 14.52
CA VAL A 64 1.95 10.26 13.94
C VAL A 64 2.79 10.99 12.89
N TRP A 65 2.17 11.88 12.10
CA TRP A 65 2.89 12.68 11.12
C TRP A 65 3.88 13.65 11.77
N GLU A 66 3.53 14.23 12.92
CA GLU A 66 4.43 15.07 13.69
C GLU A 66 5.71 14.31 14.10
N TYR A 67 5.59 13.06 14.55
CA TYR A 67 6.75 12.19 14.79
C TYR A 67 7.64 12.05 13.54
N PHE A 68 7.05 11.76 12.37
CA PHE A 68 7.83 11.61 11.14
C PHE A 68 8.54 12.90 10.72
N GLN A 69 7.95 14.06 11.02
CA GLN A 69 8.57 15.36 10.76
C GLN A 69 9.75 15.62 11.71
N GLN A 70 9.57 15.40 13.01
CA GLN A 70 10.63 15.52 14.01
C GLN A 70 11.80 14.58 13.72
N ALA A 71 11.51 13.32 13.39
CA ALA A 71 12.54 12.32 13.07
C ALA A 71 13.41 12.75 11.88
N ARG A 72 12.79 13.32 10.84
CA ARG A 72 13.46 13.84 9.63
C ARG A 72 14.15 15.18 9.84
N ALA A 73 13.68 16.00 10.76
CA ALA A 73 14.35 17.22 11.19
C ALA A 73 15.65 16.93 11.97
N GLY A 74 15.82 15.68 12.45
CA GLY A 74 16.98 15.25 13.21
C GLY A 74 16.80 15.40 14.72
N ASP A 75 15.57 15.56 15.20
CA ASP A 75 15.28 15.75 16.62
C ASP A 75 15.68 14.50 17.43
N ALA A 76 16.29 14.71 18.59
CA ALA A 76 16.70 13.60 19.47
C ALA A 76 15.48 13.03 20.20
N PHE A 77 15.35 11.70 20.20
CA PHE A 77 14.35 10.98 20.99
C PHE A 77 15.06 10.27 22.15
N VAL A 78 14.51 10.37 23.37
CA VAL A 78 15.18 9.90 24.60
C VAL A 78 15.63 8.44 24.50
N ASP A 79 14.77 7.58 23.96
CA ASP A 79 15.03 6.13 23.81
C ASP A 79 15.22 5.71 22.35
N GLY A 80 15.49 6.67 21.46
CA GLY A 80 15.65 6.45 20.03
C GLY A 80 14.35 6.44 19.23
N ALA A 81 14.51 6.57 17.91
CA ALA A 81 13.45 6.82 16.95
C ALA A 81 12.48 5.64 16.83
N LEU A 82 12.97 4.40 16.89
CA LEU A 82 12.10 3.21 16.85
C LEU A 82 11.19 3.14 18.06
N ILE A 83 11.72 3.39 19.26
CA ILE A 83 10.95 3.32 20.50
C ILE A 83 9.91 4.45 20.53
N GLU A 84 10.29 5.66 20.11
CA GLU A 84 9.34 6.76 20.02
C GLU A 84 8.24 6.51 18.99
N PHE A 85 8.58 5.94 17.82
CA PHE A 85 7.59 5.52 16.83
C PHE A 85 6.55 4.57 17.44
N LEU A 86 7.00 3.56 18.20
CA LEU A 86 6.11 2.59 18.84
C LEU A 86 5.21 3.26 19.88
N ARG A 87 5.72 4.22 20.68
CA ARG A 87 4.91 4.99 21.63
C ARG A 87 3.80 5.76 20.94
N VAL A 88 4.16 6.52 19.92
CA VAL A 88 3.22 7.34 19.15
C VAL A 88 2.20 6.44 18.45
N LEU A 89 2.61 5.29 17.91
CA LEU A 89 1.73 4.31 17.30
C LEU A 89 0.74 3.70 18.30
N PHE A 90 1.19 3.29 19.49
CA PHE A 90 0.31 2.72 20.51
C PHE A 90 -0.64 3.75 21.13
N ALA A 91 -0.24 5.02 21.17
CA ALA A 91 -1.12 6.12 21.57
C ALA A 91 -2.15 6.50 20.49
N ASN A 92 -1.90 6.13 19.22
CA ASN A 92 -2.72 6.49 18.05
C ASN A 92 -3.03 5.26 17.16
N PRO A 93 -3.62 4.18 17.72
CA PRO A 93 -3.83 2.93 16.99
C PRO A 93 -4.82 3.05 15.81
N GLU A 94 -5.62 4.12 15.75
CA GLU A 94 -6.59 4.40 14.69
C GLU A 94 -5.93 4.45 13.31
N ILE A 95 -4.64 4.82 13.23
CA ILE A 95 -3.93 4.81 11.94
C ILE A 95 -3.88 3.40 11.34
N LEU A 96 -3.78 2.35 12.17
CA LEU A 96 -3.72 0.96 11.72
C LEU A 96 -5.08 0.48 11.20
N ILE A 97 -6.18 1.02 11.74
CA ILE A 97 -7.53 0.75 11.24
C ILE A 97 -7.67 1.31 9.82
N TRP A 98 -7.22 2.55 9.61
CA TRP A 98 -7.25 3.17 8.29
C TRP A 98 -6.28 2.53 7.29
N GLU A 99 -5.10 2.14 7.76
CA GLU A 99 -4.11 1.40 6.96
C GLU A 99 -4.71 0.08 6.46
N ARG A 100 -5.40 -0.67 7.33
CA ARG A 100 -6.13 -1.88 6.95
C ARG A 100 -7.25 -1.59 5.95
N PHE A 101 -8.08 -0.58 6.21
CA PHE A 101 -9.15 -0.17 5.30
C PHE A 101 -8.62 0.14 3.90
N TRP A 102 -7.55 0.93 3.82
CA TRP A 102 -6.89 1.28 2.57
C TRP A 102 -6.36 0.04 1.86
N LEU A 103 -5.69 -0.86 2.60
CA LEU A 103 -5.12 -2.08 2.07
C LEU A 103 -6.19 -3.02 1.51
N GLU A 104 -7.28 -3.22 2.26
CA GLU A 104 -8.41 -4.03 1.84
C GLU A 104 -9.00 -3.49 0.55
N ARG A 105 -9.27 -2.18 0.47
CA ARG A 105 -9.82 -1.59 -0.75
C ARG A 105 -8.87 -1.69 -1.94
N ASN A 106 -7.58 -1.57 -1.69
CA ASN A 106 -6.55 -1.72 -2.72
C ASN A 106 -6.54 -3.14 -3.30
N LYS A 107 -6.64 -4.16 -2.44
CA LYS A 107 -6.76 -5.57 -2.84
C LYS A 107 -8.12 -5.89 -3.47
N ASP A 108 -9.20 -5.24 -3.02
CA ASP A 108 -10.53 -5.39 -3.62
C ASP A 108 -10.52 -5.01 -5.08
N LEU A 109 -9.77 -3.97 -5.47
CA LEU A 109 -9.61 -3.62 -6.89
C LEU A 109 -8.99 -4.77 -7.70
N ASP A 110 -7.91 -5.38 -7.20
CA ASP A 110 -7.28 -6.51 -7.91
C ASP A 110 -8.24 -7.70 -8.02
N ARG A 111 -9.04 -7.97 -6.98
CA ARG A 111 -10.08 -9.02 -6.98
C ARG A 111 -11.23 -8.72 -7.95
N GLU A 112 -11.70 -7.47 -7.97
CA GLU A 112 -12.74 -7.00 -8.89
C GLU A 112 -12.30 -7.19 -10.34
N LEU A 113 -11.06 -6.81 -10.67
CA LEU A 113 -10.51 -6.96 -12.01
C LEU A 113 -10.33 -8.42 -12.40
N TYR A 114 -9.80 -9.26 -11.51
CA TYR A 114 -9.72 -10.71 -11.71
C TYR A 114 -11.10 -11.31 -12.03
N GLY A 115 -12.10 -11.02 -11.18
CA GLY A 115 -13.46 -11.50 -11.37
C GLY A 115 -14.07 -11.02 -12.69
N GLN A 116 -13.81 -9.77 -13.06
CA GLN A 116 -14.28 -9.22 -14.33
C GLN A 116 -13.64 -9.89 -15.55
N VAL A 117 -12.33 -10.16 -15.53
CA VAL A 117 -11.63 -10.87 -16.61
C VAL A 117 -12.23 -12.28 -16.78
N LYS A 118 -12.34 -13.03 -15.69
CA LYS A 118 -12.92 -14.38 -15.71
C LYS A 118 -14.40 -14.41 -16.11
N TRP A 119 -15.15 -13.35 -15.80
CA TRP A 119 -16.52 -13.19 -16.27
C TRP A 119 -16.61 -12.87 -17.76
N CYS A 120 -15.66 -12.10 -18.30
CA CYS A 120 -15.62 -11.79 -19.74
C CYS A 120 -15.27 -13.03 -20.56
N ASN A 121 -14.22 -13.75 -20.15
CA ASN A 121 -13.79 -15.02 -20.72
C ASN A 121 -12.98 -15.80 -19.67
N PRO A 122 -13.43 -16.99 -19.23
CA PRO A 122 -12.74 -17.77 -18.20
C PRO A 122 -11.38 -18.31 -18.64
N ASP A 123 -11.13 -18.42 -19.95
CA ASP A 123 -9.87 -18.93 -20.50
C ASP A 123 -8.75 -17.88 -20.47
N LEU A 124 -9.07 -16.58 -20.29
CA LEU A 124 -8.07 -15.51 -20.17
C LEU A 124 -7.33 -15.61 -18.85
N GLU A 125 -6.00 -15.50 -18.89
CA GLU A 125 -5.19 -15.37 -17.68
C GLU A 125 -5.27 -13.96 -17.09
N PHE A 126 -5.14 -13.86 -15.76
CA PHE A 126 -4.99 -12.61 -15.05
C PHE A 126 -3.78 -12.67 -14.13
N GLY A 127 -2.79 -11.83 -14.44
CA GLY A 127 -1.54 -11.75 -13.72
C GLY A 127 -1.33 -10.42 -13.01
N LEU A 128 -0.68 -10.48 -11.84
CA LEU A 128 -0.25 -9.28 -11.11
C LEU A 128 1.22 -9.00 -11.35
N ASN A 129 1.53 -7.83 -11.91
CA ASN A 129 2.88 -7.29 -11.95
C ASN A 129 3.19 -6.66 -10.58
N VAL A 130 4.03 -7.33 -9.80
CA VAL A 130 4.30 -6.97 -8.41
C VAL A 130 5.55 -6.12 -8.32
N TRP A 131 5.35 -4.88 -7.88
CA TRP A 131 6.42 -3.91 -7.73
C TRP A 131 7.47 -4.38 -6.72
N ASN A 132 8.75 -4.12 -7.02
CA ASN A 132 9.88 -4.62 -6.25
C ASN A 132 9.90 -4.13 -4.78
N ARG A 133 9.26 -2.99 -4.47
CA ARG A 133 9.04 -2.52 -3.09
C ARG A 133 8.28 -3.54 -2.23
N ASN A 134 7.42 -4.38 -2.81
CA ASN A 134 6.73 -5.45 -2.08
C ASN A 134 7.71 -6.47 -1.47
N HIS A 135 8.95 -6.53 -1.96
CA HIS A 135 9.99 -7.43 -1.45
C HIS A 135 10.99 -6.72 -0.54
N PHE A 136 11.25 -5.42 -0.76
CA PHE A 136 12.29 -4.68 -0.05
C PHE A 136 11.80 -3.88 1.16
N ASN A 137 10.54 -3.42 1.15
CA ASN A 137 9.98 -2.68 2.28
C ASN A 137 9.27 -3.66 3.22
N PRO A 138 9.69 -3.81 4.50
CA PRO A 138 9.13 -4.80 5.41
C PRO A 138 7.65 -4.53 5.75
N PHE A 139 7.25 -3.28 5.91
CA PHE A 139 5.84 -2.91 6.14
C PHE A 139 4.98 -3.32 4.94
N ARG A 140 5.46 -3.02 3.74
CA ARG A 140 4.78 -3.42 2.51
C ARG A 140 4.76 -4.94 2.35
N LYS A 141 5.86 -5.64 2.62
CA LYS A 141 5.92 -7.09 2.50
C LYS A 141 4.91 -7.78 3.43
N ALA A 142 4.71 -7.26 4.63
CA ALA A 142 3.72 -7.76 5.58
C ALA A 142 2.27 -7.59 5.08
N GLN A 143 1.99 -6.53 4.31
CA GLN A 143 0.65 -6.21 3.83
C GLN A 143 0.22 -7.03 2.60
N TRP A 144 1.14 -7.51 1.77
CA TRP A 144 0.85 -8.32 0.57
C TRP A 144 1.48 -9.72 0.65
N PRO A 145 0.88 -10.65 1.42
CA PRO A 145 1.30 -12.04 1.44
C PRO A 145 1.06 -12.73 0.08
N TRP A 146 1.94 -13.66 -0.29
CA TRP A 146 1.83 -14.38 -1.56
C TRP A 146 0.63 -15.34 -1.59
N ALA A 147 0.38 -16.03 -0.49
CA ALA A 147 -0.71 -17.00 -0.37
C ALA A 147 -2.10 -16.38 -0.57
N GLU A 148 -2.26 -15.09 -0.28
CA GLU A 148 -3.55 -14.42 -0.50
C GLU A 148 -3.76 -14.09 -1.99
N GLN A 149 -2.68 -13.74 -2.71
CA GLN A 149 -2.75 -13.34 -4.12
C GLN A 149 -3.19 -14.49 -5.03
N THR A 150 -2.90 -15.74 -4.67
CA THR A 150 -3.34 -16.91 -5.44
C THR A 150 -4.87 -17.06 -5.49
N ARG A 151 -5.61 -16.31 -4.67
CA ARG A 151 -7.08 -16.29 -4.69
C ARG A 151 -7.66 -15.43 -5.81
N TYR A 152 -6.85 -14.54 -6.40
CA TYR A 152 -7.30 -13.55 -7.38
C TYR A 152 -6.22 -13.21 -8.43
N ALA A 153 -5.29 -14.12 -8.67
CA ALA A 153 -4.29 -14.03 -9.73
C ALA A 153 -3.87 -15.44 -10.14
N ASP A 154 -3.83 -15.70 -11.44
CA ASP A 154 -3.35 -16.98 -12.01
C ASP A 154 -1.82 -17.07 -11.90
N TRP A 155 -1.16 -15.92 -12.03
CA TRP A 155 0.28 -15.79 -11.84
C TRP A 155 0.66 -14.43 -11.29
N VAL A 156 1.89 -14.35 -10.77
CA VAL A 156 2.50 -13.09 -10.34
C VAL A 156 3.82 -12.93 -11.07
N LYS A 157 4.13 -11.68 -11.44
CA LYS A 157 5.41 -11.28 -12.00
C LYS A 157 6.10 -10.32 -11.03
N PRO A 158 6.93 -10.83 -10.10
CA PRO A 158 7.78 -10.00 -9.26
C PRO A 158 8.80 -9.23 -10.11
N ILE A 159 8.86 -7.91 -9.95
CA ILE A 159 9.91 -7.11 -10.59
C ILE A 159 11.22 -7.35 -9.83
N THR A 160 12.23 -7.92 -10.50
CA THR A 160 13.52 -8.29 -9.87
C THR A 160 14.75 -7.74 -10.62
N TYR A 161 14.57 -6.86 -11.60
CA TYR A 161 15.67 -6.31 -12.41
C TYR A 161 16.74 -5.63 -11.53
N GLN A 162 18.02 -6.00 -11.71
CA GLN A 162 19.11 -5.57 -10.83
C GLN A 162 19.30 -4.04 -10.79
N HIS A 163 19.33 -3.38 -11.95
CA HIS A 163 19.62 -1.94 -12.04
C HIS A 163 18.57 -1.08 -11.31
N GLN A 164 17.29 -1.39 -11.49
CA GLN A 164 16.19 -0.67 -10.86
C GLN A 164 16.03 -1.04 -9.38
N SER A 165 16.24 -2.31 -9.04
CA SER A 165 16.06 -2.83 -7.68
C SER A 165 17.09 -2.29 -6.69
N GLY A 166 18.34 -2.07 -7.12
CA GLY A 166 19.36 -1.45 -6.27
C GLY A 166 18.96 -0.05 -5.80
N GLN A 167 18.57 0.82 -6.74
CA GLN A 167 18.14 2.19 -6.41
C GLN A 167 16.86 2.22 -5.56
N ILE A 168 15.90 1.33 -5.86
CA ILE A 168 14.67 1.23 -5.06
C ILE A 168 14.98 0.74 -3.65
N TYR A 169 15.83 -0.28 -3.48
CA TYR A 169 16.24 -0.75 -2.16
C TYR A 169 16.93 0.37 -1.36
N VAL A 170 17.89 1.07 -1.96
CA VAL A 170 18.57 2.21 -1.33
C VAL A 170 17.56 3.28 -0.91
N LYS A 171 16.57 3.59 -1.75
CA LYS A 171 15.52 4.56 -1.43
C LYS A 171 14.66 4.11 -0.24
N GLU A 172 14.17 2.87 -0.25
CA GLU A 172 13.32 2.34 0.84
C GLU A 172 14.07 2.28 2.18
N MET A 173 15.33 1.85 2.17
CA MET A 173 16.14 1.83 3.39
C MET A 173 16.53 3.23 3.86
N SER A 174 16.85 4.14 2.94
CA SER A 174 17.15 5.55 3.29
C SER A 174 15.95 6.26 3.92
N ASP A 175 14.74 5.95 3.46
CA ASP A 175 13.50 6.47 4.02
C ASP A 175 13.26 5.98 5.45
N LEU A 176 13.52 4.70 5.71
CA LEU A 176 13.48 4.10 7.04
C LEU A 176 14.58 4.66 7.96
N HIS A 177 15.81 4.79 7.48
CA HIS A 177 16.95 5.37 8.24
C HIS A 177 16.81 6.88 8.48
N LYS A 178 15.89 7.57 7.79
CA LYS A 178 15.54 8.97 8.08
C LYS A 178 14.37 9.11 9.05
N SER A 179 13.78 7.99 9.48
CA SER A 179 12.59 7.97 10.32
C SER A 179 12.70 6.91 11.42
N ILE A 180 12.14 5.73 11.21
CA ILE A 180 11.95 4.70 12.23
C ILE A 180 13.26 4.02 12.63
N LEU A 181 14.14 3.75 11.66
CA LEU A 181 15.40 3.01 11.85
C LEU A 181 16.61 3.95 11.81
N ARG A 182 16.47 5.15 12.37
CA ARG A 182 17.47 6.21 12.28
C ARG A 182 18.72 5.94 13.11
N ASP A 183 18.54 5.34 14.28
CA ASP A 183 19.56 5.18 15.31
C ASP A 183 20.18 3.78 15.29
#